data_AF-A0A7V8XDF9-F1
#
_entry.id   AF-A0A7V8XDF9-F1
#
_cell.length_a   1.000
_cell.length_b   1.000
_cell.length_c   1.000
_cell.angle_alpha   90.00
_cell.angle_beta   90.00
_cell.angle_gamma   90.00
#
_symmetry.space_group_name_H-M   'P 1'
#
loop_
_entity.id
_entity.type
_entity.pdbx_description
1 polymer ?
#
loop_
_entity_poly.entity_id
_entity_poly.type
_entity_poly.pdbx_seq_one_letter_code
_entity_poly.pdbx_strand_id
1 'polypeptide(L)'
;MIDVGYAGVIGADRILDGRAPYGAMPVTDGLEPCGKPNADGEIRERIQSNGRCESANPRGDTYGPVAYLAYVPSVLTFGWSGRWDELPAAHATAILFDLLVLAGLVLVGRRFGGNLLAAALAFGWVAYPFTSYVLLANSNDAVMPALLVWGFWLATSAPLRGAAVALAAWTKFAALLVAPLWLTYRSAWSAGRLLRFGGGFALATALAFSVLLLEPSLADAARTFWERTFTFQLERDSPFSIWGWGQYQARGIPDLASLQTVVQAVVIVLAGVVAVVPREKGPLELAALTAAVLAAFQLSLTHWFYLYLPWVLPFALLALLLPRVPEREST
;
A
#
# COMPACT_ATOMS: atom_id res chain seq x y z
N MET A 1 5.08 -17.21 3.33
CA MET A 1 4.47 -16.21 2.43
C MET A 1 2.97 -16.13 2.65
N ILE A 2 2.41 -14.92 2.76
CA ILE A 2 0.96 -14.71 2.82
C ILE A 2 0.39 -14.34 1.44
N ASP A 3 -0.94 -14.40 1.35
CA ASP A 3 -1.71 -14.21 0.11
C ASP A 3 -1.34 -12.94 -0.68
N VAL A 4 -1.08 -11.83 0.00
CA VAL A 4 -0.84 -10.53 -0.66
C VAL A 4 0.49 -10.48 -1.41
N GLY A 5 1.52 -11.20 -0.91
CA GLY A 5 2.77 -11.36 -1.64
C GLY A 5 2.57 -12.24 -2.86
N TYR A 6 1.75 -13.29 -2.72
CA TYR A 6 1.51 -14.27 -3.77
C TYR A 6 0.73 -13.65 -4.93
N ALA A 7 -0.29 -12.86 -4.59
CA ALA A 7 -0.98 -11.97 -5.52
C ALA A 7 -0.02 -11.05 -6.30
N GLY A 8 1.00 -10.49 -5.63
CA GLY A 8 2.04 -9.68 -6.27
C GLY A 8 2.81 -10.44 -7.34
N VAL A 9 3.22 -11.68 -7.05
CA VAL A 9 3.92 -12.56 -8.00
C VAL A 9 3.04 -12.90 -9.20
N ILE A 10 1.81 -13.32 -8.97
CA ILE A 10 0.86 -13.66 -10.05
C ILE A 10 0.60 -12.43 -10.93
N GLY A 11 0.32 -11.27 -10.33
CA GLY A 11 0.04 -10.06 -11.10
C GLY A 11 1.24 -9.62 -11.94
N ALA A 12 2.46 -9.73 -11.41
CA ALA A 12 3.67 -9.46 -12.18
C ALA A 12 3.87 -10.45 -13.34
N ASP A 13 3.64 -11.76 -13.12
CA ASP A 13 3.66 -12.77 -14.19
C ASP A 13 2.66 -12.44 -15.31
N ARG A 14 1.43 -12.02 -14.96
CA ARG A 14 0.43 -11.59 -15.96
C ARG A 14 0.88 -10.37 -16.76
N ILE A 15 1.44 -9.36 -16.10
CA ILE A 15 1.97 -8.17 -16.78
C ILE A 15 3.08 -8.56 -17.77
N LEU A 16 3.95 -9.49 -17.39
CA LEU A 16 5.04 -9.99 -18.24
C LEU A 16 4.53 -10.83 -19.41
N ASP A 17 3.43 -11.56 -19.22
CA ASP A 17 2.70 -12.28 -20.26
C ASP A 17 1.83 -11.36 -21.15
N GLY A 18 1.92 -10.04 -20.96
CA GLY A 18 1.20 -9.05 -21.76
C GLY A 18 -0.29 -8.95 -21.44
N ARG A 19 -0.68 -9.23 -20.19
CA ARG A 19 -2.07 -9.14 -19.71
C ARG A 19 -2.16 -8.28 -18.44
N ALA A 20 -3.28 -7.58 -18.28
CA ALA A 20 -3.56 -6.92 -17.01
C ALA A 20 -3.86 -7.98 -15.92
N PRO A 21 -3.47 -7.74 -14.65
CA PRO A 21 -3.76 -8.67 -13.56
C PRO A 21 -5.26 -8.88 -13.27
N TYR A 22 -6.09 -7.87 -13.57
CA TYR A 22 -7.49 -7.81 -13.20
C TYR A 22 -8.35 -8.77 -14.03
N GLY A 23 -9.03 -9.70 -13.37
CA GLY A 23 -9.77 -10.78 -14.01
C GLY A 23 -8.90 -11.89 -14.60
N ALA A 24 -7.58 -11.83 -14.44
CA ALA A 24 -6.62 -12.81 -14.97
C ALA A 24 -5.97 -13.70 -13.89
N MET A 25 -6.46 -13.61 -12.65
CA MET A 25 -5.98 -14.43 -11.55
C MET A 25 -6.43 -15.90 -11.70
N PRO A 26 -5.62 -16.88 -11.27
CA PRO A 26 -5.97 -18.30 -11.32
C PRO A 26 -7.19 -18.61 -10.46
N VAL A 27 -8.13 -19.41 -10.98
CA VAL A 27 -9.39 -19.78 -10.31
C VAL A 27 -9.53 -21.29 -10.11
N THR A 28 -10.49 -21.70 -9.28
CA THR A 28 -10.79 -23.12 -8.99
C THR A 28 -11.91 -23.70 -9.84
N ASP A 29 -12.92 -22.90 -10.15
CA ASP A 29 -14.25 -23.40 -10.49
C ASP A 29 -14.32 -23.93 -11.93
N GLY A 30 -14.85 -25.16 -12.08
CA GLY A 30 -15.05 -25.79 -13.39
C GLY A 30 -13.77 -26.22 -14.11
N LEU A 31 -12.62 -26.23 -13.44
CA LEU A 31 -11.33 -26.58 -14.02
C LEU A 31 -10.80 -27.93 -13.53
N GLU A 32 -9.96 -28.56 -14.34
CA GLU A 32 -9.33 -29.85 -14.03
C GLU A 32 -8.20 -29.69 -12.98
N PRO A 33 -8.17 -30.50 -11.91
CA PRO A 33 -7.06 -30.55 -10.97
C PRO A 33 -5.77 -31.10 -11.60
N CYS A 34 -4.62 -30.48 -11.30
CA CYS A 34 -3.33 -30.87 -11.92
C CYS A 34 -2.15 -30.95 -10.93
N GLY A 35 -2.40 -30.70 -9.64
CA GLY A 35 -1.41 -30.72 -8.56
C GLY A 35 -1.47 -31.98 -7.69
N LYS A 36 -0.57 -32.05 -6.71
CA LYS A 36 -0.66 -33.08 -5.66
C LYS A 36 -1.66 -32.62 -4.59
N PRO A 37 -2.41 -33.55 -3.98
CA PRO A 37 -3.25 -33.21 -2.85
C PRO A 37 -2.40 -32.70 -1.67
N ASN A 38 -2.92 -31.72 -0.94
CA ASN A 38 -2.36 -31.29 0.34
C ASN A 38 -2.64 -32.33 1.44
N ALA A 39 -2.29 -32.01 2.70
CA ALA A 39 -2.51 -32.90 3.83
C ALA A 39 -4.00 -33.26 4.05
N ASP A 40 -4.91 -32.40 3.62
CA ASP A 40 -6.36 -32.57 3.71
C ASP A 40 -6.96 -33.28 2.47
N GLY A 41 -6.12 -33.69 1.52
CA GLY A 41 -6.57 -34.33 0.27
C GLY A 41 -7.00 -33.37 -0.83
N GLU A 42 -6.94 -32.05 -0.59
CA GLU A 42 -7.36 -31.03 -1.54
C GLU A 42 -6.24 -30.68 -2.52
N ILE A 43 -6.57 -30.64 -3.82
CA ILE A 43 -5.68 -30.10 -4.85
C ILE A 43 -6.07 -28.64 -5.05
N ARG A 44 -5.14 -27.69 -4.85
CA ARG A 44 -5.39 -26.25 -5.05
C ARG A 44 -5.11 -25.80 -6.48
N GLU A 45 -4.27 -26.54 -7.19
CA GLU A 45 -3.87 -26.24 -8.56
C GLU A 45 -4.91 -26.70 -9.58
N ARG A 46 -5.12 -25.87 -10.60
CA ARG A 46 -5.99 -26.17 -11.73
C ARG A 46 -5.30 -25.85 -13.04
N ILE A 47 -5.66 -26.58 -14.10
CA ILE A 47 -5.28 -26.23 -15.47
C ILE A 47 -6.05 -24.97 -15.85
N GLN A 48 -5.37 -23.84 -15.91
CA GLN A 48 -5.98 -22.56 -16.27
C GLN A 48 -6.16 -22.45 -17.79
N SER A 49 -6.85 -21.40 -18.24
CA SER A 49 -7.11 -21.16 -19.67
C SER A 49 -5.86 -20.97 -20.53
N ASN A 50 -4.72 -20.65 -19.90
CA ASN A 50 -3.40 -20.58 -20.55
C ASN A 50 -2.70 -21.97 -20.62
N GLY A 51 -3.35 -23.04 -20.19
CA GLY A 51 -2.81 -24.41 -20.16
C GLY A 51 -1.81 -24.69 -19.02
N ARG A 52 -1.48 -23.70 -18.19
CA ARG A 52 -0.56 -23.87 -17.05
C ARG A 52 -1.31 -24.43 -15.85
N CYS A 53 -0.63 -25.27 -15.09
CA CYS A 53 -1.11 -25.76 -13.81
C CYS A 53 -0.79 -24.75 -12.71
N GLU A 54 -1.80 -24.02 -12.23
CA GLU A 54 -1.58 -22.89 -11.32
C GLU A 54 -2.45 -22.97 -10.07
N SER A 55 -1.89 -22.61 -8.90
CA SER A 55 -2.64 -22.57 -7.65
C SER A 55 -3.55 -21.35 -7.57
N ALA A 56 -4.83 -21.61 -7.30
CA ALA A 56 -5.88 -20.59 -7.32
C ALA A 56 -5.64 -19.44 -6.32
N ASN A 57 -5.87 -18.22 -6.80
CA ASN A 57 -5.97 -17.01 -5.99
C ASN A 57 -6.98 -16.03 -6.63
N PRO A 58 -8.28 -16.36 -6.66
CA PRO A 58 -9.28 -15.61 -7.41
C PRO A 58 -9.51 -14.17 -6.93
N ARG A 59 -8.97 -13.81 -5.75
CA ARG A 59 -9.06 -12.48 -5.13
C ARG A 59 -7.69 -11.78 -5.03
N GLY A 60 -6.69 -12.28 -5.75
CA GLY A 60 -5.35 -11.68 -5.79
C GLY A 60 -5.31 -10.33 -6.50
N ASP A 61 -6.35 -9.96 -7.26
CA ASP A 61 -6.41 -8.78 -8.12
C ASP A 61 -7.11 -7.56 -7.49
N THR A 62 -7.08 -7.47 -6.16
CA THR A 62 -7.82 -6.43 -5.39
C THR A 62 -6.98 -5.21 -5.02
N TYR A 63 -5.74 -5.13 -5.51
CA TYR A 63 -4.79 -4.04 -5.27
C TYR A 63 -4.64 -3.15 -6.50
N GLY A 64 -4.15 -1.92 -6.30
CA GLY A 64 -3.77 -1.05 -7.40
C GLY A 64 -2.56 -1.56 -8.19
N PRO A 65 -2.31 -1.02 -9.40
CA PRO A 65 -1.34 -1.60 -10.33
C PRO A 65 0.11 -1.57 -9.83
N VAL A 66 0.46 -0.62 -8.97
CA VAL A 66 1.84 -0.51 -8.43
C VAL A 66 2.16 -1.69 -7.52
N ALA A 67 1.15 -2.28 -6.86
CA ALA A 67 1.34 -3.47 -6.04
C ALA A 67 1.85 -4.69 -6.84
N TYR A 68 1.51 -4.79 -8.12
CA TYR A 68 2.00 -5.85 -9.03
C TYR A 68 3.27 -5.42 -9.76
N LEU A 69 3.34 -4.17 -10.24
CA LEU A 69 4.53 -3.64 -10.93
C LEU A 69 5.79 -3.72 -10.06
N ALA A 70 5.64 -3.55 -8.73
CA ALA A 70 6.72 -3.71 -7.77
C ALA A 70 7.39 -5.11 -7.80
N TYR A 71 6.67 -6.14 -8.27
CA TYR A 71 7.15 -7.52 -8.32
C TYR A 71 7.78 -7.89 -9.67
N VAL A 72 7.56 -7.09 -10.72
CA VAL A 72 8.04 -7.37 -12.09
C VAL A 72 9.55 -7.65 -12.14
N PRO A 73 10.45 -6.85 -11.52
CA PRO A 73 11.88 -7.14 -11.56
C PRO A 73 12.25 -8.50 -10.94
N SER A 74 11.60 -8.85 -9.84
CA SER A 74 11.86 -10.11 -9.13
C SER A 74 11.30 -11.31 -9.89
N VAL A 75 10.11 -11.20 -10.49
CA VAL A 75 9.54 -12.27 -11.32
C VAL A 75 10.34 -12.45 -12.62
N LEU A 76 10.84 -11.38 -13.24
CA LEU A 76 11.78 -11.49 -14.36
C LEU A 76 13.05 -12.26 -14.01
N THR A 77 13.52 -12.13 -12.77
CA THR A 77 14.78 -12.74 -12.31
C THR A 77 14.59 -14.18 -11.86
N PHE A 78 13.53 -14.47 -11.12
CA PHE A 78 13.33 -15.75 -10.43
C PHE A 78 12.17 -16.58 -10.99
N GLY A 79 11.33 -16.00 -11.84
CA GLY A 79 10.13 -16.62 -12.40
C GLY A 79 9.02 -16.86 -11.37
N TRP A 80 7.97 -17.53 -11.85
CA TRP A 80 6.92 -18.11 -11.02
C TRP A 80 6.59 -19.51 -11.54
N SER A 81 6.59 -20.50 -10.64
CA SER A 81 6.36 -21.91 -10.96
C SER A 81 4.89 -22.25 -11.27
N GLY A 82 3.98 -21.29 -11.09
CA GLY A 82 2.53 -21.53 -11.08
C GLY A 82 1.99 -21.92 -9.69
N ARG A 83 2.86 -22.23 -8.72
CA ARG A 83 2.43 -22.75 -7.41
C ARG A 83 2.67 -21.76 -6.29
N TRP A 84 2.02 -21.99 -5.17
CA TRP A 84 2.32 -21.34 -3.90
C TRP A 84 3.38 -22.14 -3.16
N ASP A 85 4.62 -22.04 -3.64
CA ASP A 85 5.80 -22.74 -3.14
C ASP A 85 6.73 -21.81 -2.35
N GLU A 86 8.05 -21.92 -2.55
CA GLU A 86 9.08 -21.06 -1.95
C GLU A 86 9.00 -19.60 -2.43
N LEU A 87 8.39 -19.32 -3.60
CA LEU A 87 8.12 -17.97 -4.10
C LEU A 87 9.32 -16.98 -3.98
N PRO A 88 10.49 -17.30 -4.56
CA PRO A 88 11.71 -16.49 -4.45
C PRO A 88 11.54 -15.05 -4.95
N ALA A 89 10.68 -14.83 -5.95
CA ALA A 89 10.37 -13.49 -6.44
C ALA A 89 9.77 -12.60 -5.36
N ALA A 90 8.91 -13.13 -4.49
CA ALA A 90 8.35 -12.35 -3.40
C ALA A 90 9.31 -12.15 -2.24
N HIS A 91 10.18 -13.13 -1.96
CA HIS A 91 11.27 -12.96 -0.98
C HIS A 91 12.14 -11.77 -1.40
N ALA A 92 12.56 -11.76 -2.67
CA ALA A 92 13.38 -10.69 -3.22
C ALA A 92 12.68 -9.33 -3.18
N THR A 93 11.40 -9.26 -3.55
CA THR A 93 10.63 -8.01 -3.49
C THR A 93 10.46 -7.51 -2.05
N ALA A 94 10.13 -8.39 -1.10
CA ALA A 94 9.97 -8.00 0.29
C ALA A 94 11.29 -7.46 0.89
N ILE A 95 12.40 -8.15 0.64
CA ILE A 95 13.75 -7.69 1.04
C ILE A 95 14.08 -6.33 0.41
N LEU A 96 13.85 -6.18 -0.90
CA LEU A 96 14.14 -4.94 -1.61
C LEU A 96 13.39 -3.76 -0.99
N PHE A 97 12.08 -3.89 -0.77
CA PHE A 97 11.28 -2.80 -0.25
C PHE A 97 11.54 -2.51 1.23
N ASP A 98 11.87 -3.51 2.04
CA ASP A 98 12.35 -3.30 3.41
C ASP A 98 13.64 -2.48 3.45
N LEU A 99 14.62 -2.86 2.62
CA LEU A 99 15.88 -2.11 2.46
C LEU A 99 15.66 -0.70 1.90
N LEU A 100 14.70 -0.50 0.99
CA LEU A 100 14.35 0.82 0.48
C LEU A 100 13.73 1.72 1.55
N VAL A 101 12.91 1.18 2.47
CA VAL A 101 12.44 1.96 3.63
C VAL A 101 13.63 2.33 4.52
N LEU A 102 14.49 1.36 4.85
CA LEU A 102 15.64 1.58 5.72
C LEU A 102 16.59 2.64 5.15
N ALA A 103 16.96 2.52 3.86
CA ALA A 103 17.79 3.49 3.17
C ALA A 103 17.12 4.88 3.12
N GLY A 104 15.82 4.91 2.82
CA GLY A 104 15.04 6.15 2.83
C GLY A 104 15.06 6.83 4.20
N LEU A 105 14.84 6.09 5.29
CA LEU A 105 14.89 6.60 6.66
C LEU A 105 16.27 7.13 7.04
N VAL A 106 17.35 6.46 6.64
CA VAL A 106 18.72 6.95 6.85
C VAL A 106 18.93 8.29 6.12
N LEU A 107 18.48 8.40 4.86
CA LEU A 107 18.63 9.63 4.07
C LEU A 107 17.76 10.77 4.61
N VAL A 108 16.53 10.48 5.05
CA VAL A 108 15.65 11.44 5.73
C VAL A 108 16.31 11.91 7.03
N GLY A 109 16.77 10.99 7.87
CA GLY A 109 17.43 11.32 9.13
C GLY A 109 18.65 12.22 8.93
N ARG A 110 19.53 11.88 7.98
CA ARG A 110 20.68 12.72 7.62
C ARG A 110 20.26 14.12 7.18
N ARG A 111 19.22 14.20 6.35
CA ARG A 111 18.72 15.46 5.78
C ARG A 111 18.10 16.38 6.83
N PHE A 112 17.37 15.85 7.81
CA PHE A 112 16.56 16.65 8.73
C PHE A 112 17.04 16.67 10.19
N GLY A 113 18.02 15.84 10.57
CA GLY A 113 18.53 15.78 11.94
C GLY A 113 19.90 15.12 12.11
N GLY A 114 20.67 14.95 11.03
CA GLY A 114 22.04 14.42 11.07
C GLY A 114 22.14 12.90 11.32
N ASN A 115 23.36 12.45 11.64
CA ASN A 115 23.68 11.02 11.76
C ASN A 115 22.96 10.32 12.92
N LEU A 116 22.75 11.01 14.04
CA LEU A 116 22.07 10.43 15.20
C LEU A 116 20.60 10.13 14.87
N LEU A 117 19.89 11.07 14.23
CA LEU A 117 18.52 10.84 13.78
C LEU A 117 18.46 9.70 12.74
N ALA A 118 19.40 9.67 11.80
CA ALA A 118 19.48 8.59 10.81
C ALA A 118 19.62 7.21 11.47
N ALA A 119 20.52 7.09 12.45
CA ALA A 119 20.70 5.85 13.21
C ALA A 119 19.45 5.47 14.02
N ALA A 120 18.82 6.44 14.69
CA ALA A 120 17.62 6.21 15.49
C ALA A 120 16.41 5.77 14.64
N LEU A 121 16.19 6.39 13.48
CA LEU A 121 15.12 6.00 12.56
C LEU A 121 15.36 4.60 11.99
N ALA A 122 16.58 4.30 11.57
CA ALA A 122 16.95 2.99 11.06
C ALA A 122 16.79 1.90 12.12
N PHE A 123 17.29 2.16 13.34
CA PHE A 123 17.09 1.26 14.48
C PHE A 123 15.61 1.05 14.79
N GLY A 124 14.81 2.12 14.81
CA GLY A 124 13.38 2.03 15.05
C GLY A 124 12.63 1.19 14.02
N TRP A 125 13.03 1.25 12.74
CA TRP A 125 12.46 0.38 11.70
C TRP A 125 12.82 -1.09 11.91
N VAL A 126 14.11 -1.41 12.13
CA VAL A 126 14.58 -2.81 12.25
C VAL A 126 14.15 -3.44 13.57
N ALA A 127 14.05 -2.66 14.65
CA ALA A 127 13.67 -3.16 15.97
C ALA A 127 12.15 -3.37 16.13
N TYR A 128 11.33 -2.90 15.19
CA TYR A 128 9.89 -3.03 15.29
C TYR A 128 9.43 -4.43 14.84
N PRO A 129 8.74 -5.22 15.68
CA PRO A 129 8.42 -6.61 15.33
C PRO A 129 7.53 -6.74 14.09
N PHE A 130 6.68 -5.75 13.81
CA PHE A 130 5.77 -5.82 12.66
C PHE A 130 6.44 -5.51 11.31
N THR A 131 7.55 -4.77 11.27
CA THR A 131 8.34 -4.64 10.02
C THR A 131 9.03 -5.96 9.70
N SER A 132 9.62 -6.61 10.71
CA SER A 132 10.18 -7.96 10.59
C SER A 132 9.11 -8.97 10.17
N TYR A 133 7.89 -8.85 10.71
CA TYR A 133 6.79 -9.73 10.32
C TYR A 133 6.35 -9.51 8.87
N VAL A 134 6.28 -8.25 8.38
CA VAL A 134 6.04 -7.96 6.94
C VAL A 134 7.09 -8.63 6.07
N LEU A 135 8.37 -8.52 6.45
CA LEU A 135 9.49 -9.12 5.74
C LEU A 135 9.39 -10.65 5.70
N LEU A 136 9.22 -11.30 6.85
CA LEU A 136 9.12 -12.76 6.97
C LEU A 136 7.85 -13.34 6.32
N ALA A 137 6.77 -12.55 6.25
CA ALA A 137 5.54 -12.93 5.57
C ALA A 137 5.63 -12.76 4.04
N ASN A 138 6.69 -12.15 3.52
CA ASN A 138 6.83 -11.72 2.12
C ASN A 138 5.67 -10.83 1.68
N SER A 139 5.20 -9.97 2.58
CA SER A 139 4.08 -9.08 2.26
C SER A 139 4.54 -7.90 1.40
N ASN A 140 3.67 -7.42 0.52
CA ASN A 140 3.85 -6.17 -0.21
C ASN A 140 3.57 -4.91 0.65
N ASP A 141 3.29 -5.04 1.94
CA ASP A 141 2.95 -3.92 2.82
C ASP A 141 4.10 -2.94 3.10
N ALA A 142 5.35 -3.29 2.75
CA ALA A 142 6.49 -2.37 2.79
C ALA A 142 6.58 -1.43 1.57
N VAL A 143 5.86 -1.73 0.46
CA VAL A 143 5.94 -0.95 -0.78
C VAL A 143 5.40 0.48 -0.60
N MET A 144 4.19 0.61 -0.05
CA MET A 144 3.57 1.93 0.20
C MET A 144 4.43 2.82 1.12
N PRO A 145 4.87 2.37 2.32
CA PRO A 145 5.70 3.21 3.18
C PRO A 145 7.06 3.53 2.55
N ALA A 146 7.67 2.64 1.75
CA ALA A 146 8.90 2.99 1.01
C ALA A 146 8.67 4.20 0.10
N LEU A 147 7.62 4.14 -0.73
CA LEU A 147 7.28 5.22 -1.67
C LEU A 147 7.02 6.54 -0.94
N LEU A 148 6.29 6.52 0.19
CA LEU A 148 6.06 7.71 0.99
C LEU A 148 7.34 8.20 1.68
N VAL A 149 8.20 7.34 2.23
CA VAL A 149 9.48 7.77 2.86
C VAL A 149 10.40 8.44 1.85
N TRP A 150 10.52 7.90 0.64
CA TRP A 150 11.28 8.54 -0.45
C TRP A 150 10.62 9.84 -0.90
N GLY A 151 9.29 9.89 -0.97
CA GLY A 151 8.55 11.12 -1.20
C GLY A 151 8.82 12.19 -0.13
N PHE A 152 8.93 11.78 1.14
CA PHE A 152 9.24 12.67 2.27
C PHE A 152 10.67 13.19 2.17
N TRP A 153 11.62 12.31 1.83
CA TRP A 153 12.98 12.72 1.53
C TRP A 153 13.02 13.77 0.41
N LEU A 154 12.18 13.63 -0.62
CA LEU A 154 12.05 14.55 -1.75
C LEU A 154 11.02 15.67 -1.53
N ALA A 155 10.57 15.89 -0.30
CA ALA A 155 9.40 16.74 -0.01
C ALA A 155 9.55 18.21 -0.45
N THR A 156 10.74 18.69 -0.84
CA THR A 156 10.90 20.03 -1.42
C THR A 156 10.40 20.15 -2.87
N SER A 157 10.28 19.03 -3.61
CA SER A 157 9.82 19.03 -5.00
C SER A 157 8.33 18.68 -5.09
N ALA A 158 7.50 19.66 -5.51
CA ALA A 158 6.06 19.46 -5.68
C ALA A 158 5.69 18.28 -6.62
N PRO A 159 6.29 18.13 -7.83
CA PRO A 159 5.95 17.00 -8.69
C PRO A 159 6.40 15.66 -8.11
N LEU A 160 7.55 15.58 -7.44
CA LEU A 160 8.02 14.33 -6.84
C LEU A 160 7.16 13.93 -5.63
N ARG A 161 6.65 14.89 -4.84
CA ARG A 161 5.63 14.60 -3.82
C ARG A 161 4.37 14.01 -4.44
N GLY A 162 3.85 14.64 -5.51
CA GLY A 162 2.67 14.15 -6.21
C GLY A 162 2.85 12.73 -6.75
N ALA A 163 3.99 12.48 -7.40
CA ALA A 163 4.32 11.15 -7.92
C ALA A 163 4.45 10.10 -6.80
N ALA A 164 5.16 10.41 -5.72
CA ALA A 164 5.32 9.49 -4.59
C ALA A 164 3.98 9.11 -3.94
N VAL A 165 3.10 10.10 -3.73
CA VAL A 165 1.75 9.86 -3.18
C VAL A 165 0.91 9.04 -4.15
N ALA A 166 0.95 9.32 -5.46
CA ALA A 166 0.23 8.53 -6.46
C ALA A 166 0.70 7.07 -6.45
N LEU A 167 2.01 6.82 -6.53
CA LEU A 167 2.54 5.45 -6.53
C LEU A 167 2.18 4.71 -5.24
N ALA A 168 2.27 5.38 -4.08
CA ALA A 168 1.86 4.82 -2.80
C ALA A 168 0.36 4.48 -2.79
N ALA A 169 -0.49 5.40 -3.26
CA ALA A 169 -1.93 5.24 -3.37
C ALA A 169 -2.32 4.05 -4.25
N TRP A 170 -1.63 3.88 -5.38
CA TRP A 170 -1.83 2.77 -6.31
C TRP A 170 -1.12 1.49 -5.90
N THR A 171 -0.48 1.49 -4.72
CA THR A 171 -0.10 0.28 -4.00
C THR A 171 -1.16 -0.06 -2.95
N LYS A 172 -1.51 0.91 -2.09
CA LYS A 172 -2.54 0.81 -1.05
C LYS A 172 -3.28 2.14 -0.95
N PHE A 173 -4.61 2.11 -1.10
CA PHE A 173 -5.44 3.33 -1.20
C PHE A 173 -5.41 4.24 0.02
N ALA A 174 -4.97 3.75 1.18
CA ALA A 174 -4.73 4.55 2.38
C ALA A 174 -3.93 5.82 2.09
N ALA A 175 -2.94 5.75 1.19
CA ALA A 175 -2.11 6.89 0.82
C ALA A 175 -2.85 8.00 0.04
N LEU A 176 -4.03 7.73 -0.56
CA LEU A 176 -4.84 8.80 -1.17
C LEU A 176 -5.28 9.84 -0.12
N LEU A 177 -5.54 9.41 1.11
CA LEU A 177 -5.99 10.28 2.19
C LEU A 177 -4.93 11.31 2.60
N VAL A 178 -3.64 11.02 2.36
CA VAL A 178 -2.56 11.97 2.67
C VAL A 178 -2.26 12.93 1.52
N ALA A 179 -2.86 12.75 0.33
CA ALA A 179 -2.61 13.60 -0.83
C ALA A 179 -2.90 15.10 -0.57
N PRO A 180 -4.02 15.49 0.05
CA PRO A 180 -4.29 16.89 0.36
C PRO A 180 -3.25 17.51 1.32
N LEU A 181 -2.82 16.74 2.33
CA LEU A 181 -1.77 17.14 3.27
C LEU A 181 -0.42 17.36 2.56
N TRP A 182 -0.05 16.47 1.66
CA TRP A 182 1.23 16.51 0.94
C TRP A 182 1.28 17.58 -0.16
N LEU A 183 0.13 17.86 -0.77
CA LEU A 183 -0.07 18.96 -1.71
C LEU A 183 0.19 20.32 -1.04
N THR A 184 -0.31 20.49 0.18
CA THR A 184 -0.28 21.75 0.97
C THR A 184 0.95 21.88 1.87
N TYR A 185 1.98 21.06 1.65
CA TYR A 185 3.25 21.15 2.38
C TYR A 185 3.95 22.51 2.18
N ARG A 186 4.58 23.03 3.25
CA ARG A 186 5.21 24.36 3.43
C ARG A 186 4.29 25.59 3.47
N SER A 187 3.27 25.70 2.63
CA SER A 187 2.34 26.84 2.73
C SER A 187 0.98 26.49 2.12
N ALA A 188 0.00 27.35 2.36
CA ALA A 188 -1.31 27.29 1.73
C ALA A 188 -1.25 27.29 0.19
N TRP A 189 -2.42 27.01 -0.41
CA TRP A 189 -2.67 26.83 -1.84
C TRP A 189 -2.01 27.88 -2.73
N SER A 190 -1.26 27.42 -3.73
CA SER A 190 -0.84 28.24 -4.86
C SER A 190 -1.07 27.48 -6.16
N ALA A 191 -1.62 28.15 -7.18
CA ALA A 191 -1.99 27.52 -8.45
C ALA A 191 -0.78 26.80 -9.09
N GLY A 192 0.40 27.43 -9.10
CA GLY A 192 1.61 26.83 -9.64
C GLY A 192 2.11 25.61 -8.84
N ARG A 193 1.84 25.50 -7.53
CA ARG A 193 2.18 24.29 -6.76
C ARG A 193 1.17 23.18 -7.00
N LEU A 194 -0.11 23.53 -7.08
CA LEU A 194 -1.19 22.61 -7.42
C LEU A 194 -0.95 21.94 -8.77
N LEU A 195 -0.61 22.73 -9.79
CA LEU A 195 -0.32 22.20 -11.13
C LEU A 195 0.91 21.28 -11.14
N ARG A 196 1.98 21.62 -10.42
CA ARG A 196 3.19 20.79 -10.37
C ARG A 196 2.97 19.49 -9.60
N PHE A 197 2.32 19.56 -8.44
CA PHE A 197 1.95 18.37 -7.67
C PHE A 197 0.98 17.49 -8.46
N GLY A 198 -0.10 18.08 -8.97
CA GLY A 198 -1.10 17.41 -9.78
C GLY A 198 -0.50 16.78 -11.04
N GLY A 199 0.42 17.46 -11.72
CA GLY A 199 1.13 16.92 -12.88
C GLY A 199 1.98 15.69 -12.52
N GLY A 200 2.73 15.72 -11.42
CA GLY A 200 3.48 14.57 -10.94
C GLY A 200 2.58 13.40 -10.53
N PHE A 201 1.48 13.70 -9.83
CA PHE A 201 0.48 12.70 -9.43
C PHE A 201 -0.19 12.06 -10.65
N ALA A 202 -0.64 12.86 -11.60
CA ALA A 202 -1.31 12.41 -12.82
C ALA A 202 -0.38 11.59 -13.71
N LEU A 203 0.87 12.03 -13.91
CA LEU A 203 1.86 11.29 -14.69
C LEU A 203 2.16 9.93 -14.06
N ALA A 204 2.44 9.88 -12.76
CA ALA A 204 2.71 8.62 -12.07
C ALA A 204 1.49 7.67 -12.10
N THR A 205 0.28 8.22 -11.97
CA THR A 205 -0.97 7.47 -12.13
C THR A 205 -1.09 6.90 -13.54
N ALA A 206 -0.91 7.72 -14.57
CA ALA A 206 -1.00 7.28 -15.96
C ALA A 206 0.02 6.19 -16.30
N LEU A 207 1.27 6.33 -15.81
CA LEU A 207 2.32 5.32 -15.98
C LEU A 207 1.99 4.02 -15.24
N ALA A 208 1.47 4.09 -14.01
CA ALA A 208 1.09 2.89 -13.28
C ALA A 208 -0.10 2.16 -13.94
N PHE A 209 -1.07 2.92 -14.44
CA PHE A 209 -2.27 2.37 -15.11
C PHE A 209 -2.05 2.00 -16.57
N SER A 210 -0.86 2.21 -17.14
CA SER A 210 -0.57 1.77 -18.51
C SER A 210 -0.68 0.25 -18.66
N VAL A 211 -0.64 -0.52 -17.57
CA VAL A 211 -0.91 -1.97 -17.57
C VAL A 211 -2.32 -2.31 -18.07
N LEU A 212 -3.29 -1.40 -17.97
CA LEU A 212 -4.63 -1.63 -18.51
C LEU A 212 -4.66 -1.60 -20.05
N LEU A 213 -3.64 -1.00 -20.69
CA LEU A 213 -3.50 -0.99 -22.15
C LEU A 213 -3.03 -2.35 -22.70
N LEU A 214 -2.69 -3.30 -21.83
CA LEU A 214 -2.41 -4.68 -22.20
C LEU A 214 -3.68 -5.43 -22.63
N GLU A 215 -4.85 -4.95 -22.19
CA GLU A 215 -6.13 -5.54 -22.57
C GLU A 215 -6.67 -4.94 -23.89
N PRO A 216 -7.44 -5.72 -24.69
CA PRO A 216 -7.97 -5.25 -25.97
C PRO A 216 -8.89 -4.02 -25.87
N SER A 217 -9.58 -3.86 -24.73
CA SER A 217 -10.54 -2.78 -24.48
C SER A 217 -10.20 -2.08 -23.17
N LEU A 218 -9.71 -0.85 -23.26
CA LEU A 218 -9.40 -0.04 -22.08
C LEU A 218 -10.63 0.22 -21.20
N ALA A 219 -11.80 0.39 -21.82
CA ALA A 219 -13.05 0.64 -21.09
C ALA A 219 -13.46 -0.57 -20.24
N ASP A 220 -13.34 -1.77 -20.80
CA ASP A 220 -13.65 -3.00 -20.04
C ASP A 220 -12.58 -3.28 -19.00
N ALA A 221 -11.30 -3.08 -19.32
CA ALA A 221 -10.20 -3.22 -18.34
C ALA A 221 -10.36 -2.28 -17.14
N ALA A 222 -10.77 -1.02 -17.38
CA ALA A 222 -11.06 -0.07 -16.32
C ALA A 222 -12.29 -0.46 -15.48
N ARG A 223 -13.34 -1.01 -16.12
CA ARG A 223 -14.51 -1.55 -15.42
C ARG A 223 -14.14 -2.75 -14.55
N THR A 224 -13.39 -3.71 -15.09
CA THR A 224 -12.92 -4.88 -14.35
C THR A 224 -12.01 -4.48 -13.21
N PHE A 225 -11.10 -3.52 -13.41
CA PHE A 225 -10.31 -2.95 -12.32
C PHE A 225 -11.21 -2.40 -11.21
N TRP A 226 -12.22 -1.59 -11.56
CA TRP A 226 -13.15 -1.02 -10.60
C TRP A 226 -13.90 -2.08 -9.79
N GLU A 227 -14.46 -3.07 -10.47
CA GLU A 227 -15.21 -4.18 -9.84
C GLU A 227 -14.31 -5.02 -8.93
N ARG A 228 -13.14 -5.45 -9.42
CA ARG A 228 -12.21 -6.29 -8.67
C ARG A 228 -11.56 -5.58 -7.49
N THR A 229 -11.42 -4.26 -7.59
CA THR A 229 -10.64 -3.49 -6.63
C THR A 229 -11.49 -2.67 -5.68
N PHE A 230 -12.38 -1.80 -6.18
CA PHE A 230 -13.16 -0.92 -5.30
C PHE A 230 -14.41 -1.61 -4.77
N THR A 231 -15.22 -2.24 -5.61
CA THR A 231 -16.44 -2.93 -5.19
C THR A 231 -16.13 -4.02 -4.17
N PHE A 232 -15.13 -4.86 -4.45
CA PHE A 232 -14.69 -5.88 -3.51
C PHE A 232 -14.27 -5.31 -2.14
N GLN A 233 -13.50 -4.23 -2.11
CA GLN A 233 -13.02 -3.66 -0.83
C GLN A 233 -14.16 -3.03 -0.01
N LEU A 234 -15.22 -2.55 -0.65
CA LEU A 234 -16.40 -2.00 0.02
C LEU A 234 -17.32 -3.10 0.58
N GLU A 235 -17.43 -4.23 -0.11
CA GLU A 235 -18.36 -5.32 0.25
C GLU A 235 -17.70 -6.43 1.08
N ARG A 236 -16.38 -6.38 1.27
CA ARG A 236 -15.64 -7.45 1.92
C ARG A 236 -15.93 -7.55 3.42
N ASP A 237 -16.37 -8.74 3.82
CA ASP A 237 -16.37 -9.18 5.21
C ASP A 237 -14.97 -9.58 5.71
N SER A 238 -14.76 -9.39 7.01
CA SER A 238 -13.49 -9.74 7.65
C SER A 238 -13.67 -10.01 9.14
N PRO A 239 -12.99 -11.04 9.69
CA PRO A 239 -13.05 -11.34 11.12
C PRO A 239 -12.11 -10.45 11.96
N PHE A 240 -11.28 -9.61 11.34
CA PHE A 240 -10.15 -8.97 12.01
C PHE A 240 -10.43 -7.60 12.63
N SER A 241 -11.67 -7.13 12.66
CA SER A 241 -12.04 -5.96 13.44
C SER A 241 -13.48 -6.06 13.96
N ILE A 242 -13.81 -5.23 14.97
CA ILE A 242 -15.15 -5.16 15.54
C ILE A 242 -16.21 -4.70 14.53
N TRP A 243 -15.79 -4.06 13.45
CA TRP A 243 -16.70 -3.58 12.42
C TRP A 243 -17.32 -4.72 11.61
N GLY A 244 -16.61 -5.84 11.47
CA GLY A 244 -17.12 -7.03 10.79
C GLY A 244 -18.10 -7.85 11.63
N TRP A 245 -18.45 -7.46 12.86
CA TRP A 245 -19.28 -8.25 13.75
C TRP A 245 -20.69 -8.55 13.20
N GLY A 246 -21.25 -7.66 12.38
CA GLY A 246 -22.55 -7.86 11.73
C GLY A 246 -22.65 -9.13 10.89
N GLN A 247 -21.52 -9.61 10.33
CA GLN A 247 -21.48 -10.82 9.48
C GLN A 247 -21.91 -12.10 10.21
N TYR A 248 -21.77 -12.15 11.54
CA TYR A 248 -21.99 -13.37 12.32
C TYR A 248 -23.45 -13.60 12.71
N GLN A 249 -24.29 -12.56 12.70
CA GLN A 249 -25.71 -12.61 13.06
C GLN A 249 -25.99 -13.39 14.37
N ALA A 250 -25.08 -13.33 15.33
CA ALA A 250 -25.12 -14.10 16.57
C ALA A 250 -25.72 -13.30 17.74
N ARG A 251 -26.48 -13.97 18.61
CA ARG A 251 -27.14 -13.34 19.77
C ARG A 251 -26.10 -12.68 20.69
N GLY A 252 -26.29 -11.39 20.97
CA GLY A 252 -25.41 -10.61 21.85
C GLY A 252 -24.23 -9.93 21.15
N ILE A 253 -24.02 -10.17 19.85
CA ILE A 253 -23.03 -9.46 19.04
C ILE A 253 -23.75 -8.34 18.25
N PRO A 254 -23.45 -7.06 18.52
CA PRO A 254 -24.08 -5.96 17.81
C PRO A 254 -23.50 -5.78 16.41
N ASP A 255 -24.33 -5.30 15.48
CA ASP A 255 -23.86 -4.71 14.23
C ASP A 255 -23.46 -3.26 14.49
N LEU A 256 -22.21 -2.92 14.15
CA LEU A 256 -21.60 -1.61 14.38
C LEU A 256 -21.41 -0.81 13.08
N ALA A 257 -22.02 -1.24 11.96
CA ALA A 257 -21.85 -0.62 10.65
C ALA A 257 -22.10 0.91 10.66
N SER A 258 -23.17 1.38 11.31
CA SER A 258 -23.45 2.83 11.39
C SER A 258 -22.38 3.60 12.15
N LEU A 259 -21.83 3.03 13.24
CA LEU A 259 -20.75 3.65 14.00
C LEU A 259 -19.46 3.68 13.17
N GLN A 260 -19.17 2.61 12.43
CA GLN A 260 -18.04 2.57 11.51
C GLN A 260 -18.15 3.69 10.45
N THR A 261 -19.32 3.90 9.85
CA THR A 261 -19.55 4.99 8.90
C THR A 261 -19.26 6.36 9.50
N VAL A 262 -19.62 6.58 10.77
CA VAL A 262 -19.26 7.82 11.49
C VAL A 262 -17.74 7.94 11.63
N VAL A 263 -17.05 6.87 12.02
CA VAL A 263 -15.57 6.88 12.13
C VAL A 263 -14.93 7.17 10.76
N GLN A 264 -15.40 6.53 9.68
CA GLN A 264 -14.92 6.79 8.32
C GLN A 264 -15.14 8.25 7.90
N ALA A 265 -16.31 8.81 8.18
CA ALA A 265 -16.58 10.23 7.92
C ALA A 265 -15.63 11.15 8.71
N VAL A 266 -15.38 10.83 9.99
CA VAL A 266 -14.40 11.57 10.82
C VAL A 266 -12.99 11.49 10.23
N VAL A 267 -12.57 10.32 9.71
CA VAL A 267 -11.26 10.16 9.05
C VAL A 267 -11.16 11.03 7.79
N ILE A 268 -12.22 11.08 6.96
CA ILE A 268 -12.26 11.93 5.76
C ILE A 268 -12.18 13.41 6.15
N VAL A 269 -12.94 13.82 7.17
CA VAL A 269 -12.89 15.19 7.69
C VAL A 269 -11.50 15.51 8.23
N LEU A 270 -10.88 14.60 9.00
CA LEU A 270 -9.51 14.75 9.50
C LEU A 270 -8.53 14.96 8.34
N ALA A 271 -8.58 14.11 7.30
CA ALA A 271 -7.73 14.24 6.12
C ALA A 271 -7.86 15.61 5.43
N GLY A 272 -9.08 16.15 5.35
CA GLY A 272 -9.34 17.49 4.84
C GLY A 272 -8.84 18.60 5.77
N VAL A 273 -9.07 18.49 7.08
CA VAL A 273 -8.66 19.48 8.09
C VAL A 273 -7.14 19.60 8.14
N VAL A 274 -6.42 18.47 8.18
CA VAL A 274 -4.95 18.49 8.28
C VAL A 274 -4.29 19.04 7.01
N ALA A 275 -5.01 19.10 5.88
CA ALA A 275 -4.54 19.77 4.68
C ALA A 275 -4.47 21.30 4.85
N VAL A 276 -5.32 21.88 5.69
CA VAL A 276 -5.40 23.34 5.87
C VAL A 276 -4.92 23.81 7.24
N VAL A 277 -4.87 22.92 8.24
CA VAL A 277 -4.40 23.20 9.60
C VAL A 277 -3.28 22.22 9.97
N PRO A 278 -2.09 22.70 10.35
CA PRO A 278 -1.67 24.10 10.37
C PRO A 278 -1.48 24.67 8.95
N ARG A 279 -1.59 26.00 8.83
CA ARG A 279 -1.48 26.70 7.52
C ARG A 279 -0.10 26.55 6.90
N GLU A 280 0.93 26.58 7.74
CA GLU A 280 2.31 26.28 7.38
C GLU A 280 2.71 24.97 8.03
N LYS A 281 3.42 24.14 7.27
CA LYS A 281 3.81 22.78 7.68
C LYS A 281 5.29 22.61 7.46
N GLY A 282 6.03 22.39 8.52
CA GLY A 282 7.39 21.88 8.48
C GLY A 282 7.43 20.37 8.31
N PRO A 283 8.64 19.78 8.23
CA PRO A 283 8.81 18.33 8.16
C PRO A 283 8.15 17.58 9.32
N LEU A 284 8.19 18.15 10.53
CA LEU A 284 7.57 17.57 11.72
C LEU A 284 6.05 17.45 11.56
N GLU A 285 5.37 18.52 11.16
CA GLU A 285 3.93 18.54 10.94
C GLU A 285 3.54 17.58 9.82
N LEU A 286 4.30 17.55 8.71
CA LEU A 286 4.04 16.61 7.63
C LEU A 286 4.12 15.15 8.12
N ALA A 287 5.15 14.81 8.90
CA ALA A 287 5.31 13.46 9.44
C ALA A 287 4.19 13.12 10.43
N ALA A 288 3.96 13.97 11.43
CA ALA A 288 2.95 13.75 12.47
C ALA A 288 1.54 13.61 11.90
N LEU A 289 1.15 14.48 10.97
CA LEU A 289 -0.18 14.45 10.36
C LEU A 289 -0.33 13.29 9.36
N THR A 290 0.74 12.88 8.67
CA THR A 290 0.74 11.67 7.83
C THR A 290 0.51 10.43 8.71
N ALA A 291 1.24 10.32 9.83
CA ALA A 291 1.06 9.23 10.78
C ALA A 291 -0.37 9.20 11.35
N ALA A 292 -0.90 10.37 11.75
CA ALA A 292 -2.25 10.49 12.30
C ALA A 292 -3.33 10.07 11.30
N VAL A 293 -3.26 10.53 10.04
CA VAL A 293 -4.24 10.17 9.01
C VAL A 293 -4.19 8.67 8.70
N LEU A 294 -3.00 8.10 8.55
CA LEU A 294 -2.85 6.66 8.26
C LEU A 294 -3.32 5.79 9.44
N ALA A 295 -3.04 6.20 10.68
CA ALA A 295 -3.52 5.51 11.88
C ALA A 295 -5.05 5.62 12.01
N ALA A 296 -5.62 6.80 11.78
CA ALA A 296 -7.06 7.02 11.82
C ALA A 296 -7.79 6.20 10.75
N PHE A 297 -7.22 6.11 9.53
CA PHE A 297 -7.73 5.22 8.49
C PHE A 297 -7.77 3.77 8.94
N GLN A 298 -6.66 3.27 9.53
CA GLN A 298 -6.60 1.90 10.02
C GLN A 298 -7.67 1.58 11.08
N LEU A 299 -7.99 2.53 11.97
CA LEU A 299 -9.07 2.36 12.95
C LEU A 299 -10.45 2.18 12.31
N SER A 300 -10.63 2.62 11.07
CA SER A 300 -11.91 2.55 10.34
C SER A 300 -12.07 1.30 9.47
N LEU A 301 -11.06 0.42 9.40
CA LEU A 301 -11.03 -0.71 8.46
C LEU A 301 -11.80 -1.95 8.97
N THR A 302 -12.73 -2.46 8.16
CA THR A 302 -13.34 -3.79 8.37
C THR A 302 -12.29 -4.90 8.32
N HIS A 303 -11.43 -4.84 7.31
CA HIS A 303 -10.27 -5.73 7.22
C HIS A 303 -9.00 -5.02 7.70
N TRP A 304 -8.82 -4.96 9.01
CA TRP A 304 -7.57 -4.50 9.62
C TRP A 304 -6.62 -5.67 9.88
N PHE A 305 -5.32 -5.50 9.63
CA PHE A 305 -4.32 -6.51 9.94
C PHE A 305 -3.04 -5.83 10.43
N TYR A 306 -2.30 -6.47 11.33
CA TYR A 306 -1.12 -5.85 11.97
C TYR A 306 0.04 -5.55 10.98
N LEU A 307 0.01 -6.13 9.77
CA LEU A 307 0.92 -5.80 8.67
C LEU A 307 0.78 -4.35 8.18
N TYR A 308 -0.26 -3.64 8.61
CA TYR A 308 -0.47 -2.24 8.26
C TYR A 308 0.26 -1.29 9.22
N LEU A 309 0.73 -1.75 10.37
CA LEU A 309 1.46 -0.91 11.32
C LEU A 309 2.74 -0.27 10.71
N PRO A 310 3.52 -0.99 9.88
CA PRO A 310 4.62 -0.41 9.10
C PRO A 310 4.24 0.76 8.17
N TRP A 311 2.96 0.94 7.84
CA TRP A 311 2.51 2.11 7.06
C TRP A 311 2.65 3.42 7.86
N VAL A 312 2.43 3.35 9.17
CA VAL A 312 2.43 4.49 10.09
C VAL A 312 3.83 4.72 10.68
N LEU A 313 4.55 3.63 10.97
CA LEU A 313 5.79 3.64 11.74
C LEU A 313 6.83 4.67 11.27
N PRO A 314 7.20 4.80 9.97
CA PRO A 314 8.21 5.76 9.55
C PRO A 314 7.88 7.18 9.96
N PHE A 315 6.61 7.55 9.82
CA PHE A 315 6.10 8.89 10.10
C PHE A 315 5.91 9.12 11.60
N ALA A 316 5.53 8.08 12.36
CA ALA A 316 5.50 8.14 13.81
C ALA A 316 6.91 8.32 14.40
N LEU A 317 7.90 7.56 13.93
CA LEU A 317 9.29 7.71 14.35
C LEU A 317 9.83 9.11 14.02
N LEU A 318 9.55 9.61 12.80
CA LEU A 318 9.91 10.98 12.42
C LEU A 318 9.22 12.01 13.32
N ALA A 319 7.94 11.86 13.60
CA ALA A 319 7.19 12.78 14.45
C ALA A 319 7.72 12.83 15.89
N LEU A 320 8.21 11.70 16.41
CA LEU A 320 8.74 11.59 17.77
C LEU A 320 10.20 12.04 17.88
N LEU A 321 11.00 11.87 16.83
CA LEU A 321 12.45 12.03 16.89
C LEU A 321 12.98 13.25 16.12
N LEU A 322 12.18 13.89 15.26
CA LEU A 322 12.61 15.10 14.57
C LEU A 322 12.87 16.22 15.60
N PRO A 323 14.02 16.92 15.52
CA PRO A 323 14.31 18.04 16.40
C PRO A 323 13.24 19.13 16.24
N ARG A 324 12.72 19.62 17.36
CA ARG A 324 11.92 20.85 17.35
C ARG A 324 12.87 22.02 17.11
N VAL A 325 12.57 22.86 16.11
CA VAL A 325 13.27 24.13 15.99
C VAL A 325 12.90 24.95 17.23
N PRO A 326 13.85 25.43 18.04
CA PRO A 326 13.53 26.32 19.14
C PRO A 326 12.82 27.54 18.56
N GLU A 327 11.68 27.94 19.13
CA GLU A 327 11.15 29.27 18.89
C GLU A 327 12.29 30.24 19.20
N ARG A 328 12.66 31.09 18.23
CA ARG A 328 13.55 32.22 18.52
C ARG A 328 12.82 33.03 19.59
N GLU A 329 13.33 33.02 20.80
CA GLU A 329 12.95 34.00 21.82
C GLU A 329 13.12 35.37 21.16
N SER A 330 11.99 36.02 20.91
CA SER A 330 11.95 37.42 20.52
C SER A 330 12.34 38.23 21.76
N THR A 331 13.64 38.48 21.91
CA THR A 331 14.13 39.60 22.73
C THR A 331 13.76 40.92 22.07
#